data_AF-A0AAD8HPT1-F1
#
_entry.id   AF-A0AAD8HPT1-F1
#
_cell.length_a   1.000
_cell.length_b   1.000
_cell.length_c   1.000
_cell.angle_alpha   90.00
_cell.angle_beta   90.00
_cell.angle_gamma   90.00
#
_symmetry.space_group_name_H-M   'P 1'
#
loop_
_entity.id
_entity.type
_entity.pdbx_description
1 polymer ?
#
loop_
_entity_poly.entity_id
_entity_poly.type
_entity_poly.pdbx_seq_one_letter_code
_entity_poly.pdbx_strand_id
1 'polypeptide(L)'
;MVPAVGEIYRNCEIKSIAPYGAFVEIAPGREVWIFSDHPKRPGDEDPSPPYNMVRNVLDMNARFGGFKSALLEAGKSVWVMNVVPTTRPNYLPLILDRGFVGVLHDWCEAFPTYPRTYDMVHAAGLLSLETGQKRRCFMQDLFSEIDRQLRT
;
A
#
# COMPACT_ATOMS: atom_id res chain seq x y z
N MET A 1 1.79 23.63 12.71
CA MET A 1 2.22 23.10 14.02
C MET A 1 2.72 21.70 13.74
N VAL A 2 3.95 21.34 14.10
CA VAL A 2 4.52 20.03 13.73
C VAL A 2 3.85 18.97 14.59
N PRO A 3 3.26 17.92 14.02
CA PRO A 3 2.65 16.85 14.79
C PRO A 3 3.70 16.16 15.67
N ALA A 4 3.38 15.88 16.94
CA ALA A 4 4.21 15.11 17.86
C ALA A 4 3.59 13.72 18.14
N VAL A 5 4.42 12.75 18.51
CA VAL A 5 3.93 11.42 18.92
C VAL A 5 3.03 11.58 20.15
N GLY A 6 1.84 10.99 20.12
CA GLY A 6 0.80 11.14 21.13
C GLY A 6 -0.15 12.31 20.91
N GLU A 7 0.06 13.15 19.88
CA GLU A 7 -0.93 14.16 19.51
C GLU A 7 -2.11 13.56 18.73
N ILE A 8 -3.30 14.13 18.95
CA ILE A 8 -4.51 13.77 18.21
C ILE A 8 -4.57 14.62 16.94
N TYR A 9 -4.37 13.98 15.79
CA TYR A 9 -4.53 14.60 14.47
C TYR A 9 -5.81 14.10 13.79
N ARG A 10 -6.75 15.02 13.50
CA ARG A 10 -8.06 14.70 12.88
C ARG A 10 -8.76 13.52 13.58
N ASN A 11 -8.85 13.56 14.91
CA ASN A 11 -9.44 12.52 15.77
C ASN A 11 -8.71 11.16 15.79
N CYS A 12 -7.45 11.10 15.34
CA CYS A 12 -6.65 9.88 15.33
C CYS A 12 -5.32 10.13 16.08
N GLU A 13 -4.83 9.18 16.87
CA GLU A 13 -3.61 9.34 17.69
C GLU A 13 -2.35 9.05 16.87
N ILE A 14 -1.39 9.96 16.86
CA ILE A 14 -0.11 9.74 16.16
C ILE A 14 0.77 8.79 16.98
N LYS A 15 0.99 7.57 16.45
CA LYS A 15 1.82 6.54 17.11
C LYS A 15 3.28 6.64 16.74
N SER A 16 3.58 7.03 15.50
CA SER A 16 4.95 7.30 15.07
C SER A 16 5.01 8.32 13.94
N ILE A 17 6.12 9.05 13.87
CA ILE A 17 6.36 10.08 12.86
C ILE A 17 7.51 9.63 11.98
N ALA A 18 7.29 9.69 10.66
CA ALA A 18 8.29 9.48 9.64
C ALA A 18 8.58 10.82 8.93
N PRO A 19 9.71 10.94 8.21
CA PRO A 19 10.08 12.18 7.51
C PRO A 19 9.00 12.71 6.54
N TYR A 20 8.12 11.87 6.01
CA TYR A 20 7.11 12.25 5.00
C TYR A 20 5.65 12.03 5.42
N GLY A 21 5.41 11.71 6.69
CA GLY A 21 4.07 11.32 7.15
C GLY A 21 4.06 10.81 8.57
N ALA A 22 2.89 10.47 9.07
CA ALA A 22 2.72 9.90 10.40
C ALA A 22 1.94 8.59 10.32
N PHE A 23 2.30 7.62 11.15
CA PHE A 23 1.42 6.49 11.45
C PHE A 23 0.44 6.94 12.52
N VAL A 24 -0.83 6.83 12.21
CA VAL A 24 -1.91 7.32 13.05
C VAL A 24 -2.88 6.18 13.33
N GLU A 25 -3.23 5.99 14.60
CA GLU A 25 -4.19 4.99 15.05
C GLU A 25 -5.61 5.56 14.91
N ILE A 26 -6.41 4.94 14.05
CA ILE A 26 -7.80 5.35 13.76
C ILE A 26 -8.79 4.54 14.62
N ALA A 27 -8.40 3.36 15.06
CA ALA A 27 -9.13 2.51 16.00
C ALA A 27 -8.12 1.64 16.78
N PRO A 28 -8.50 1.04 17.92
CA PRO A 28 -7.59 0.20 18.70
C PRO A 28 -6.91 -0.87 17.84
N GLY A 29 -5.59 -0.79 17.68
CA GLY A 29 -4.77 -1.69 16.85
C GLY A 29 -4.83 -1.46 15.33
N ARG A 30 -5.48 -0.39 14.85
CA ARG A 30 -5.58 -0.04 13.42
C ARG A 30 -4.78 1.22 13.12
N GLU A 31 -3.54 1.01 12.70
CA GLU A 31 -2.62 2.06 12.27
C GLU A 31 -2.70 2.29 10.76
N VAL A 32 -2.81 3.55 10.35
CA VAL A 32 -2.81 3.97 8.95
C VAL A 32 -1.73 5.01 8.74
N TRP A 33 -1.07 4.94 7.60
CA TRP A 33 -0.09 5.93 7.21
C TRP A 33 -0.78 7.14 6.59
N ILE A 34 -0.64 8.30 7.22
CA ILE A 34 -1.14 9.58 6.72
C ILE A 34 0.05 10.34 6.15
N PHE A 35 0.03 10.58 4.84
CA PHE A 35 0.90 11.56 4.22
C PHE A 35 0.63 12.91 4.87
N SER A 36 1.66 13.54 5.44
CA SER A 36 1.48 14.85 6.04
C SER A 36 1.43 15.88 4.91
N ASP A 37 0.24 16.42 4.61
CA ASP A 37 0.07 17.58 3.72
C ASP A 37 0.64 18.89 4.33
N HIS A 38 1.44 18.80 5.40
CA HIS A 38 2.04 19.97 6.01
C HIS A 38 3.02 20.64 5.03
N PRO A 39 2.98 21.98 4.90
CA PRO A 39 4.03 22.72 4.21
C PRO A 39 5.36 22.37 4.87
N LYS A 40 6.30 21.83 4.08
CA LYS A 40 7.67 21.59 4.55
C LYS A 40 8.24 22.89 5.09
N ARG A 41 8.94 22.84 6.22
CA ARG A 41 9.68 24.00 6.74
C ARG A 41 10.64 24.47 5.64
N PRO A 42 10.68 25.77 5.30
CA PRO A 42 11.65 26.28 4.34
C PRO A 42 13.06 25.99 4.87
N GLY A 43 13.82 25.12 4.20
CA GLY A 43 15.18 24.75 4.58
C GLY A 43 15.37 23.32 5.12
N ASP A 44 14.29 22.57 5.41
CA ASP A 44 14.38 21.13 5.68
C ASP A 44 14.18 20.37 4.35
N GLU A 45 15.26 20.20 3.58
CA GLU A 45 15.29 19.14 2.59
C GLU A 45 15.26 17.82 3.36
N ASP A 46 14.12 17.12 3.33
CA ASP A 46 14.07 15.76 3.88
C ASP A 46 15.25 14.98 3.31
N PRO A 47 16.10 14.34 4.15
CA PRO A 47 17.15 13.50 3.64
C PRO A 47 16.47 12.52 2.69
N SER A 48 16.92 12.44 1.45
CA SER A 48 16.39 11.47 0.50
C SER A 48 16.34 10.12 1.23
N PRO A 49 15.20 9.40 1.17
CA PRO A 49 15.14 8.12 1.84
C PRO A 49 16.35 7.33 1.34
N PRO A 50 17.11 6.65 2.22
CA PRO A 50 18.22 5.85 1.75
C PRO A 50 17.68 4.97 0.62
N TYR A 51 18.41 4.95 -0.49
CA TYR A 51 18.03 4.46 -1.83
C TYR A 51 17.48 3.01 -1.86
N ASN A 52 17.45 2.32 -0.72
CA ASN A 52 17.03 0.93 -0.54
C ASN A 52 15.88 0.76 0.49
N MET A 53 15.23 1.83 0.96
CA MET A 53 14.16 1.72 1.95
C MET A 53 12.78 1.60 1.28
N VAL A 54 12.19 0.40 1.36
CA VAL A 54 10.82 0.13 0.91
C VAL A 54 9.83 0.60 1.98
N ARG A 55 8.85 1.43 1.61
CA ARG A 55 7.83 1.95 2.54
C ARG A 55 6.41 1.70 2.05
N ASN A 56 6.19 1.84 0.74
CA ASN A 56 4.90 1.62 0.10
C ASN A 56 4.97 0.38 -0.79
N VAL A 57 4.18 -0.63 -0.45
CA VAL A 57 4.11 -1.87 -1.21
C VAL A 57 2.71 -2.07 -1.76
N LEU A 58 2.62 -2.49 -3.01
CA LEU A 58 1.38 -2.94 -3.61
C LEU A 58 1.37 -4.46 -3.65
N ASP A 59 0.41 -5.09 -2.98
CA ASP A 59 0.15 -6.52 -3.13
C ASP A 59 -0.99 -6.71 -4.12
N MET A 60 -0.66 -7.05 -5.36
CA MET A 60 -1.63 -7.15 -6.45
C MET A 60 -2.55 -8.38 -6.34
N ASN A 61 -2.19 -9.35 -5.50
CA ASN A 61 -2.95 -10.58 -5.28
C ASN A 61 -2.91 -10.99 -3.81
N ALA A 62 -3.57 -10.20 -2.97
CA ALA A 62 -3.46 -10.30 -1.52
C ALA A 62 -4.09 -11.56 -0.92
N ARG A 63 -5.03 -12.21 -1.61
CA ARG A 63 -5.80 -13.36 -1.10
C ARG A 63 -6.41 -13.04 0.27
N PHE A 64 -5.81 -13.51 1.35
CA PHE A 64 -6.24 -13.30 2.74
C PHE A 64 -5.38 -12.28 3.50
N GLY A 65 -4.54 -11.50 2.83
CA GLY A 65 -3.59 -10.56 3.44
C GLY A 65 -2.34 -11.24 4.04
N GLY A 66 -1.97 -12.41 3.52
CA GLY A 66 -0.85 -13.21 4.05
C GLY A 66 0.50 -12.51 3.91
N PHE A 67 0.72 -11.81 2.81
CA PHE A 67 1.97 -11.07 2.57
C PHE A 67 2.16 -9.93 3.59
N LYS A 68 1.13 -9.11 3.83
CA LYS A 68 1.16 -8.09 4.89
C LYS A 68 1.37 -8.69 6.27
N SER A 69 0.73 -9.83 6.56
CA SER A 69 0.89 -10.52 7.84
C SER A 69 2.34 -10.95 8.07
N ALA A 70 2.98 -11.55 7.05
CA ALA A 70 4.37 -11.97 7.12
C ALA A 70 5.33 -10.78 7.31
N LEU A 71 5.06 -9.64 6.68
CA LEU A 71 5.86 -8.42 6.87
C LEU A 71 5.74 -7.87 8.29
N LEU A 72 4.55 -7.92 8.88
CA LEU A 72 4.31 -7.51 10.25
C LEU A 72 5.06 -8.42 11.24
N GLU A 73 4.98 -9.74 11.05
CA GLU A 73 5.72 -10.72 11.87
C GLU A 73 7.24 -10.56 11.76
N ALA A 74 7.74 -10.17 10.58
CA ALA A 74 9.14 -9.86 10.36
C ALA A 74 9.58 -8.50 10.93
N GLY A 75 8.71 -7.78 11.65
CA GLY A 75 9.00 -6.47 12.24
C GLY A 75 9.21 -5.36 11.20
N LYS A 76 8.68 -5.52 9.98
CA LYS A 76 8.82 -4.52 8.91
C LYS A 76 7.64 -3.54 8.95
N SER A 77 7.93 -2.28 9.29
CA SER A 77 6.97 -1.19 9.25
C SER A 77 6.77 -0.69 7.80
N VAL A 78 6.01 -1.43 7.00
CA VAL A 78 5.68 -1.09 5.61
C VAL A 78 4.17 -0.93 5.42
N TRP A 79 3.78 0.09 4.67
CA TRP A 79 2.39 0.25 4.23
C TRP A 79 2.17 -0.66 3.02
N VAL A 80 1.08 -1.44 3.05
CA VAL A 80 0.76 -2.39 1.98
C VAL A 80 -0.67 -2.13 1.54
N MET A 81 -0.85 -1.79 0.27
CA MET A 81 -2.17 -1.80 -0.37
C MET A 81 -2.47 -3.22 -0.82
N ASN A 82 -3.44 -3.87 -0.18
CA ASN A 82 -3.83 -5.24 -0.49
C ASN A 82 -4.92 -5.27 -1.56
N VAL A 83 -4.59 -5.69 -2.78
CA VAL A 83 -5.56 -5.80 -3.87
C VAL A 83 -6.07 -7.23 -3.99
N VAL A 84 -7.38 -7.38 -3.99
CA VAL A 84 -8.07 -8.64 -4.30
C VAL A 84 -8.57 -8.55 -5.74
N PRO A 85 -8.08 -9.40 -6.66
CA PRO A 85 -8.60 -9.44 -8.02
C PRO A 85 -10.07 -9.84 -8.06
N THR A 86 -10.90 -9.16 -8.85
CA THR A 86 -12.31 -9.53 -9.13
C THR A 86 -12.45 -10.93 -9.75
N THR A 87 -11.36 -11.43 -10.33
CA THR A 87 -11.23 -12.76 -10.92
C THR A 87 -11.23 -13.89 -9.88
N ARG A 88 -11.21 -13.59 -8.58
CA ARG A 88 -11.25 -14.55 -7.47
C ARG A 88 -12.43 -14.32 -6.52
N PRO A 89 -12.72 -15.30 -5.63
CA PRO A 89 -13.66 -15.08 -4.54
C PRO A 89 -13.26 -13.85 -3.71
N ASN A 90 -14.28 -13.07 -3.31
CA ASN A 90 -14.07 -11.82 -2.60
C ASN A 90 -13.64 -12.07 -1.15
N TYR A 91 -12.34 -11.99 -0.91
CA TYR A 91 -11.73 -12.09 0.43
C TYR A 91 -11.46 -10.72 1.07
N LEU A 92 -11.86 -9.62 0.42
CA LEU A 92 -11.66 -8.27 0.95
C LEU A 92 -12.25 -8.09 2.37
N PRO A 93 -13.45 -8.61 2.71
CA PRO A 93 -13.96 -8.50 4.07
C PRO A 93 -13.00 -9.07 5.12
N LEU A 94 -12.37 -10.22 4.84
CA LEU A 94 -11.40 -10.84 5.76
C LEU A 94 -10.13 -10.01 5.94
N ILE A 95 -9.69 -9.31 4.90
CA ILE A 95 -8.53 -8.40 4.96
C ILE A 95 -8.87 -7.20 5.84
N LEU A 96 -10.06 -6.62 5.67
CA LEU A 96 -10.53 -5.48 6.45
C LEU A 96 -10.79 -5.85 7.91
N ASP A 97 -11.34 -7.04 8.18
CA ASP A 97 -11.56 -7.56 9.54
C ASP A 97 -10.23 -7.71 10.32
N ARG A 98 -9.15 -8.07 9.62
CA ARG A 98 -7.78 -8.12 10.17
C ARG A 98 -7.17 -6.74 10.41
N GLY A 99 -7.84 -5.65 10.02
CA GLY A 99 -7.33 -4.29 10.15
C GLY A 99 -6.36 -3.88 9.05
N PHE A 100 -6.26 -4.65 7.95
CA PHE A 100 -5.43 -4.28 6.82
C PHE A 100 -6.22 -3.45 5.81
N VAL A 101 -5.54 -2.54 5.12
CA VAL A 101 -6.12 -1.77 4.02
C VAL A 101 -6.12 -2.62 2.76
N GLY A 102 -7.26 -2.66 2.07
CA GLY A 102 -7.34 -3.34 0.78
C GLY A 102 -8.46 -2.83 -0.11
N VAL A 103 -8.42 -3.26 -1.36
CA VAL A 103 -9.39 -2.89 -2.41
C VAL A 103 -9.68 -4.09 -3.31
N LEU A 104 -10.88 -4.13 -3.87
CA LEU A 104 -11.25 -5.07 -4.93
C LEU A 104 -10.99 -4.38 -6.27
N HIS A 105 -10.21 -5.01 -7.17
CA HIS A 105 -9.85 -4.41 -8.45
C HIS A 105 -9.86 -5.42 -9.60
N ASP A 106 -10.21 -4.96 -10.79
CA ASP A 106 -10.07 -5.71 -12.04
C ASP A 106 -8.79 -5.28 -12.75
N TRP A 107 -7.81 -6.17 -12.86
CA TRP A 107 -6.52 -5.86 -13.48
C TRP A 107 -6.57 -5.67 -15.00
N CYS A 108 -7.73 -5.90 -15.63
CA CYS A 108 -7.98 -5.48 -17.00
C CYS A 108 -8.33 -3.98 -17.13
N GLU A 109 -8.61 -3.32 -16.01
CA GLU A 109 -8.84 -1.87 -15.92
C GLU A 109 -7.64 -1.17 -15.26
N ALA A 110 -7.44 0.10 -15.60
CA ALA A 110 -6.39 0.91 -15.00
C ALA A 110 -6.61 1.07 -13.48
N PHE A 111 -5.58 0.82 -12.67
CA PHE A 111 -5.70 0.94 -11.23
C PHE A 111 -5.76 2.42 -10.82
N PRO A 112 -6.71 2.82 -9.94
CA PRO A 112 -6.95 4.22 -9.60
C PRO A 112 -5.91 4.76 -8.59
N THR A 113 -4.64 4.76 -8.98
CA THR A 113 -3.51 5.31 -8.21
C THR A 113 -2.69 6.26 -9.06
N TYR A 114 -2.02 7.20 -8.41
CA TYR A 114 -1.03 8.05 -9.08
C TYR A 114 0.16 7.21 -9.58
N PRO A 115 0.75 7.54 -10.74
CA PRO A 115 2.00 6.92 -11.18
C PRO A 115 3.10 7.06 -10.12
N ARG A 116 4.05 6.11 -10.07
CA ARG A 116 5.22 6.12 -9.17
C ARG A 116 4.90 6.19 -7.67
N THR A 117 3.77 5.60 -7.26
CA THR A 117 3.32 5.60 -5.85
C THR A 117 4.02 4.55 -5.00
N TYR A 118 4.36 3.38 -5.56
CA TYR A 118 4.83 2.23 -4.80
C TYR A 118 6.32 1.97 -4.99
N ASP A 119 7.00 1.57 -3.92
CA ASP A 119 8.43 1.23 -3.92
C ASP A 119 8.66 -0.25 -4.27
N MET A 120 7.65 -1.10 -4.06
CA MET A 120 7.67 -2.53 -4.38
C MET A 120 6.29 -3.01 -4.81
N VAL A 121 6.27 -3.94 -5.75
CA VAL A 121 5.06 -4.63 -6.19
C VAL A 121 5.22 -6.13 -5.92
N HIS A 122 4.25 -6.71 -5.23
CA HIS A 122 4.13 -8.14 -5.00
C HIS A 122 2.97 -8.69 -5.83
N ALA A 123 3.24 -9.64 -6.73
CA ALA A 123 2.26 -10.16 -7.68
C ALA A 123 2.23 -11.71 -7.71
N ALA A 124 2.40 -12.35 -6.56
CA ALA A 124 2.53 -13.81 -6.48
C ALA A 124 1.30 -14.55 -7.05
N GLY A 125 1.54 -15.32 -8.11
CA GLY A 125 0.49 -16.10 -8.79
C GLY A 125 -0.58 -15.25 -9.48
N LEU A 126 -0.30 -13.96 -9.75
CA LEU A 126 -1.18 -13.10 -10.55
C LEU A 126 -1.13 -13.49 -12.03
N LEU A 127 0.06 -13.69 -12.61
CA LEU A 127 0.20 -14.07 -14.02
C LEU A 127 -0.49 -15.41 -14.34
N SER A 128 -0.41 -16.38 -13.42
CA SER A 128 -1.11 -17.67 -13.58
C SER A 128 -2.63 -17.53 -13.50
N LEU A 129 -3.12 -16.56 -12.73
CA LEU A 129 -4.55 -16.26 -12.62
C LEU A 129 -5.07 -15.65 -13.92
N GLU A 130 -4.35 -14.67 -14.46
CA GLU A 130 -4.73 -13.96 -15.68
C GLU A 130 -4.57 -14.82 -16.95
N THR A 131 -3.52 -15.65 -17.04
CA THR A 131 -3.32 -16.55 -18.20
C THR A 131 -4.33 -17.71 -18.26
N GLY A 132 -4.86 -18.16 -17.12
CA GLY A 132 -5.90 -19.18 -17.05
C GLY A 132 -7.28 -18.67 -17.51
N GLN A 133 -7.51 -17.36 -17.46
CA GLN A 133 -8.72 -16.72 -17.96
C GLN A 133 -8.51 -16.36 -19.42
N LYS A 134 -8.92 -17.25 -20.33
CA LYS A 134 -8.86 -17.03 -21.79
C LYS A 134 -9.39 -15.63 -22.17
N ARG A 135 -8.47 -14.71 -22.47
CA ARG A 135 -8.67 -13.45 -23.24
C ARG A 135 -9.45 -12.30 -22.57
N ARG A 136 -9.26 -11.99 -21.28
CA ARG A 136 -9.86 -10.75 -20.71
C ARG A 136 -9.03 -9.48 -20.94
N CYS A 137 -7.71 -9.54 -20.81
CA CYS A 137 -6.80 -8.42 -21.10
C CYS A 137 -5.41 -8.93 -21.51
N PHE A 138 -4.62 -8.08 -22.18
CA PHE A 138 -3.28 -8.46 -22.62
C PHE A 138 -2.29 -8.37 -21.45
N MET A 139 -1.36 -9.34 -21.36
CA MET A 139 -0.28 -9.28 -20.37
C MET A 139 0.55 -8.00 -20.48
N GLN A 140 0.64 -7.41 -21.68
CA GLN A 140 1.33 -6.15 -21.94
C GLN A 140 0.72 -4.99 -21.14
N ASP A 141 -0.60 -4.93 -21.03
CA ASP A 141 -1.29 -3.89 -20.26
C ASP A 141 -0.98 -4.03 -18.77
N LEU A 142 -0.97 -5.26 -18.25
CA LEU A 142 -0.60 -5.54 -16.87
C LEU A 142 0.83 -5.12 -16.55
N PHE A 143 1.80 -5.44 -17.41
CA PHE A 143 3.19 -5.01 -17.23
C PHE A 143 3.34 -3.49 -17.32
N SER A 144 2.60 -2.84 -18.23
CA SER A 144 2.61 -1.39 -18.37
C SER A 144 2.02 -0.72 -17.12
N GLU A 145 1.00 -1.32 -16.52
CA GLU A 145 0.40 -0.84 -15.28
C GLU A 145 1.34 -1.00 -14.08
N ILE A 146 2.08 -2.12 -14.01
CA ILE A 146 3.13 -2.33 -12.99
C ILE A 146 4.23 -1.28 -13.12
N ASP A 147 4.71 -1.02 -14.33
CA ASP A 147 5.74 0.00 -14.59
C ASP A 147 5.25 1.40 -14.22
N ARG A 148 3.99 1.73 -14.55
CA ARG A 148 3.38 3.01 -14.19
C ARG A 148 3.37 3.23 -12.68
N GLN A 149 3.15 2.18 -11.89
CA GLN A 149 2.98 2.25 -10.43
C GLN A 149 4.29 2.26 -9.64
N LEU A 150 5.33 1.56 -10.14
CA LEU A 150 6.61 1.42 -9.47
C LEU A 150 7.46 2.69 -9.55
N ARG A 151 7.99 3.13 -8.41
CA ARG A 151 8.99 4.18 -8.27
C ARG A 151 10.35 3.66 -8.74
N THR A 152 10.96 4.36 -9.70
CA THR A 152 12.33 4.13 -10.22
C THR A 152 13.35 5.00 -9.53
#